data_AF-A0A7W7VJ79-F1
#
_entry.id   AF-A0A7W7VJ79-F1
#
_cell.length_a   1.000
_cell.length_b   1.000
_cell.length_c   1.000
_cell.angle_alpha   90.00
_cell.angle_beta   90.00
_cell.angle_gamma   90.00
#
_symmetry.space_group_name_H-M   'P 1'
#
loop_
_entity.id
_entity.type
_entity.pdbx_description
1 polymer ?
#
loop_
_entity_poly.entity_id
_entity_poly.type
_entity_poly.pdbx_seq_one_letter_code
_entity_poly.pdbx_strand_id
1 'polypeptide(L)' 'MTAGHVYSQAPRCSRCEGRALLTKEAAQALADESLGRLTVASCPAEDGWHLYAPPQDAE' A
#
# COMPACT_ATOMS: atom_id res chain seq x y z
N MET A 1 0.49 -9.58 19.39
CA MET A 1 -0.37 -8.43 19.04
C MET A 1 0.37 -7.63 17.98
N THR A 2 0.31 -8.06 16.72
CA THR A 2 0.83 -7.27 15.60
C THR A 2 -0.12 -6.10 15.45
N ALA A 3 0.31 -4.91 15.85
CA ALA A 3 -0.47 -3.68 15.71
C ALA A 3 -0.80 -3.53 14.22
N GLY A 4 -2.02 -3.92 13.85
CA GLY A 4 -2.50 -3.90 12.49
C GLY A 4 -2.48 -2.46 11.99
N HIS A 5 -1.53 -2.17 11.12
CA HIS A 5 -1.64 -1.09 10.15
C HIS A 5 -2.71 -1.50 9.13
N VAL A 6 -3.97 -1.52 9.58
CA VAL A 6 -5.12 -1.91 8.77
C VAL A 6 -5.24 -0.92 7.62
N TYR A 7 -5.14 -1.40 6.38
CA TYR A 7 -5.25 -0.59 5.17
C TYR A 7 -6.48 0.34 5.17
N SER A 8 -7.60 -0.12 5.73
CA SER A 8 -8.84 0.64 5.83
C SER A 8 -8.81 1.78 6.84
N GLN A 9 -7.88 1.76 7.81
CA GLN A 9 -7.71 2.80 8.83
C GLN A 9 -6.56 3.77 8.50
N ALA A 10 -5.75 3.46 7.50
CA ALA A 10 -4.64 4.31 7.10
C ALA A 10 -5.13 5.61 6.43
N PRO A 11 -4.45 6.75 6.66
CA PRO A 11 -4.80 8.02 6.06
C PRO A 11 -4.80 7.91 4.53
N ARG A 12 -5.71 8.62 3.85
CA ARG A 12 -5.81 8.58 2.39
C ARG A 12 -5.11 9.79 1.79
N CYS A 13 -4.18 9.55 0.86
CA CYS A 13 -3.49 10.61 0.16
C CYS A 13 -4.39 11.18 -0.95
N SER A 14 -4.81 12.43 -0.79
CA SER A 14 -5.67 13.11 -1.77
C SER A 14 -5.03 13.28 -3.14
N ARG A 15 -3.69 13.33 -3.23
CA ARG A 15 -2.97 13.44 -4.51
C ARG A 15 -2.84 12.12 -5.25
N CYS A 16 -2.87 11.01 -4.54
CA CYS A 16 -2.78 9.67 -5.12
C CYS A 16 -4.17 9.03 -5.22
N GLU A 17 -5.19 9.80 -5.61
CA GLU A 17 -6.56 9.33 -5.83
C GLU A 17 -7.23 8.70 -4.58
N GLY A 18 -6.85 9.15 -3.38
CA GLY A 18 -7.38 8.59 -2.13
C GLY A 18 -6.80 7.21 -1.76
N ARG A 19 -5.64 6.85 -2.32
CA ARG A 19 -4.89 5.65 -1.90
C ARG A 19 -4.44 5.74 -0.46
N ALA A 20 -4.42 4.60 0.22
CA ALA A 20 -4.00 4.54 1.62
C ALA A 20 -2.49 4.79 1.72
N LEU A 21 -2.11 5.72 2.59
CA LEU A 21 -0.75 6.07 2.91
C LEU A 21 -0.31 5.25 4.12
N LEU A 22 0.60 4.31 3.88
CA LEU A 22 1.09 3.36 4.86
C LEU A 22 2.53 3.70 5.26
N THR A 23 2.98 3.16 6.39
CA THR A 23 4.40 3.09 6.71
C THR A 23 5.07 2.05 5.80
N LYS A 24 6.39 2.17 5.63
CA LYS A 24 7.16 1.21 4.82
C LYS A 24 6.96 -0.23 5.30
N GLU A 25 7.00 -0.45 6.60
CA GLU A 25 6.83 -1.77 7.22
C GLU A 25 5.44 -2.36 6.96
N ALA A 26 4.38 -1.55 7.12
CA ALA A 26 3.00 -1.96 6.83
C ALA A 26 2.81 -2.34 5.36
N ALA A 27 3.29 -1.49 4.46
CA ALA A 27 3.14 -1.67 3.04
C ALA A 27 3.91 -2.93 2.59
N GLN A 28 5.11 -3.13 3.11
CA GLN A 28 5.93 -4.30 2.79
C GLN A 28 5.29 -5.59 3.31
N ALA A 29 4.75 -5.60 4.53
CA ALA A 29 4.05 -6.75 5.08
C ALA A 29 2.84 -7.15 4.22
N LEU A 30 2.02 -6.17 3.82
CA LEU A 30 0.85 -6.42 2.97
C LEU A 30 1.24 -6.91 1.56
N ALA A 31 2.34 -6.41 0.99
CA ALA A 31 2.85 -6.89 -0.29
C ALA A 31 3.36 -8.35 -0.20
N ASP A 32 4.05 -8.69 0.89
CA ASP A 32 4.53 -10.05 1.16
C ASP A 32 3.36 -11.03 1.36
N GLU A 33 2.38 -10.66 2.20
CA GLU A 33 1.14 -11.43 2.42
C GLU A 33 0.30 -11.59 1.15
N SER A 34 0.46 -10.67 0.19
CA SER A 34 -0.26 -10.71 -1.09
C SER A 34 0.36 -11.67 -2.11
N LEU A 35 1.48 -12.33 -1.80
CA LEU A 35 2.13 -13.32 -2.67
C LEU A 35 2.38 -12.79 -4.10
N GLY A 36 2.84 -11.54 -4.22
CA GLY A 36 3.12 -10.89 -5.51
C GLY A 36 1.91 -10.25 -6.20
N ARG A 37 0.71 -10.31 -5.60
CA ARG A 37 -0.47 -9.61 -6.12
C ARG A 37 -0.45 -8.10 -5.86
N LEU A 38 0.38 -7.63 -4.93
CA LEU A 38 0.55 -6.21 -4.63
C LEU A 38 2.03 -5.84 -4.67
N THR A 39 2.30 -4.63 -5.11
CA THR A 39 3.61 -3.97 -5.08
C THR A 39 3.54 -2.71 -4.25
N VAL A 40 4.67 -2.36 -3.64
CA VAL A 40 4.84 -1.15 -2.85
C VAL A 40 5.55 -0.07 -3.65
N ALA A 41 5.03 1.16 -3.61
CA ALA A 41 5.73 2.32 -4.12
C ALA A 41 5.59 3.52 -3.16
N SER A 42 6.64 4.33 -3.09
CA SER A 42 6.65 5.55 -2.28
C SER A 42 5.68 6.59 -2.83
N CYS A 43 4.95 7.25 -1.93
CA CYS A 43 4.13 8.39 -2.29
C CYS A 43 5.03 9.54 -2.77
N PRO A 44 4.75 10.18 -3.92
CA PRO A 44 5.53 11.32 -4.41
C PRO A 44 5.18 12.65 -3.71
N ALA A 45 4.09 12.68 -2.93
CA ALA A 45 3.55 13.90 -2.34
C ALA A 45 3.70 13.98 -0.82
N GLU A 46 3.69 12.83 -0.14
CA GLU A 46 3.78 12.72 1.31
C GLU A 46 4.81 11.65 1.69
N ASP A 47 5.32 11.70 2.92
CA ASP A 47 6.25 10.69 3.41
C ASP A 47 5.47 9.42 3.80
N GLY A 48 5.38 8.46 2.88
CA GLY A 48 4.68 7.20 3.08
C GLY A 48 4.66 6.31 1.84
N TRP A 49 3.99 5.17 1.95
CA TRP A 49 4.00 4.10 0.95
C TRP A 49 2.59 3.71 0.54
N HIS A 50 2.40 3.42 -0.74
CA HIS A 50 1.16 2.99 -1.33
C HIS A 50 1.29 1.56 -1.86
N LEU A 51 0.17 0.84 -1.84
CA LEU A 51 0.04 -0.47 -2.47
C LEU A 51 -0.61 -0.32 -3.85
N TYR A 52 -0.06 -1.04 -4.82
CA TYR A 52 -0.56 -1.11 -6.18
C TYR A 52 -0.77 -2.57 -6.56
N ALA A 53 -1.91 -2.90 -7.15
CA ALA A 53 -2.01 -4.15 -7.90
C ALA A 53 -1.25 -3.94 -9.22
N PRO A 54 -0.34 -4.85 -9.62
CA PRO A 54 0.19 -4.82 -10.97
C PRO A 54 -0.98 -4.97 -11.95
N PRO A 55 -0.91 -4.40 -13.17
CA PRO A 55 -1.88 -4.71 -14.20
C PRO A 55 -1.92 -6.22 -14.32
N GLN A 56 -3.09 -6.81 -14.10
CA GLN A 56 -3.28 -8.22 -14.35
C GLN A 56 -3.11 -8.36 -15.86
N ASP A 57 -1.98 -8.91 -16.31
CA ASP A 57 -1.92 -9.47 -17.66
C ASP A 57 -3.08 -10.47 -17.72
N ALA A 58 -4.15 -10.06 -18.39
CA ALA A 58 -5.30 -10.89 -18.65
C ALA A 58 -4.81 -11.98 -19.60
N GLU A 59 -4.50 -13.15 -19.05
CA GLU A 59 -4.40 -14.39 -19.81
C GLU A 59 -5.74 -14.72 -20.51
#